data_AF-A0A382TPZ8-F1
#
_entry.id   AF-A0A382TPZ8-F1
#
_cell.length_a   1.000
_cell.length_b   1.000
_cell.length_c   1.000
_cell.angle_alpha   90.00
_cell.angle_beta   90.00
_cell.angle_gamma   90.00
#
_symmetry.space_group_name_H-M   'P 1'
#
loop_
_entity.id
_entity.type
_entity.pdbx_description
1 polymer ?
#
loop_
_entity_poly.entity_id
_entity_poly.type
_entity_poly.pdbx_seq_one_letter_code
_entity_poly.pdbx_strand_id
1 'polypeptide(L)'
;MTFLTGKRIERRVFLKGLGATVALPFLDAMMPSGRRYVPADLDKTRLIAMEMSHGAAGCNVWGATQNLWTPADIGSDFDLTPTSLLPLEPYRDYLTIVSNTDVRMAEAFLAPEVGGDHFRSTATFLTQAHPKQTEGSDVYVGTSLDQLFAQRFGQDTPIPSMQLCVENINQSGGCAYGYTCVYTDSLSWASPTEPLPLIRDPRVAFEQLFGAGGTGEERRERRLASR
;
A
#
# COMPACT_ATOMS: atom_id res chain seq x y z
N MET A 1 19.30 -16.63 52.48
CA MET A 1 19.98 -15.59 53.28
C MET A 1 20.57 -14.57 52.33
N THR A 2 20.06 -13.35 52.33
CA THR A 2 20.49 -12.27 51.42
C THR A 2 21.44 -11.36 52.20
N PHE A 3 22.71 -11.31 51.81
CA PHE A 3 23.68 -10.42 52.45
C PHE A 3 23.49 -8.99 51.93
N LEU A 4 22.92 -8.11 52.75
CA LEU A 4 22.92 -6.66 52.49
C LEU A 4 24.29 -6.11 52.91
N THR A 5 25.19 -5.92 51.94
CA THR A 5 26.62 -5.60 52.17
C THR A 5 26.90 -4.17 52.68
N GLY A 6 25.88 -3.34 52.93
CA GLY A 6 26.04 -1.97 53.44
C GLY A 6 26.84 -1.02 52.53
N LYS A 7 27.22 -1.45 51.33
CA LYS A 7 28.02 -0.65 50.39
C LYS A 7 27.14 0.46 49.80
N ARG A 8 27.51 1.71 50.08
CA ARG A 8 26.94 2.90 49.46
C ARG A 8 27.75 3.25 48.22
N ILE A 9 27.09 3.58 47.12
CA ILE A 9 27.77 4.12 45.94
C ILE A 9 28.27 5.52 46.31
N GLU A 10 29.56 5.75 46.15
CA GLU A 10 30.18 7.05 46.39
C GLU A 10 29.56 8.13 45.51
N ARG A 11 29.21 9.28 46.10
CA ARG A 11 28.48 10.37 45.42
C ARG A 11 29.18 10.83 44.15
N ARG A 12 30.52 10.80 44.13
CA ARG A 12 31.36 11.12 42.95
C ARG A 12 31.26 10.07 41.85
N VAL A 13 31.10 8.78 42.20
CA VAL A 13 30.90 7.69 41.22
C VAL A 13 29.52 7.81 40.59
N PHE A 14 28.50 8.10 41.39
CA PHE A 14 27.15 8.36 40.91
C PHE A 14 27.10 9.57 39.95
N LEU A 15 27.69 10.70 40.34
CA LEU A 15 27.71 11.92 39.49
C LEU A 15 28.54 11.75 38.21
N LYS A 16 29.63 10.96 38.22
CA LYS A 16 30.37 10.62 37.01
C LYS A 16 29.57 9.73 36.05
N GLY A 17 28.78 8.79 36.58
CA GLY A 17 27.88 7.96 35.78
C GLY A 17 26.71 8.75 35.19
N LEU A 18 26.17 9.72 35.94
CA LEU A 18 25.07 10.57 35.50
C LEU A 18 25.45 11.46 34.29
N GLY A 19 26.72 11.90 34.20
CA GLY A 19 27.22 12.64 33.05
C GLY A 19 27.20 11.83 31.75
N ALA A 20 27.45 10.51 31.84
CA ALA A 20 27.38 9.62 30.68
C ALA A 20 25.92 9.44 30.18
N THR A 21 24.93 9.48 31.07
CA THR A 21 23.51 9.39 30.70
C THR A 21 22.95 10.68 30.08
N VAL A 22 23.53 11.85 30.39
CA VAL A 22 23.13 13.11 29.74
C VAL A 22 23.81 13.28 28.38
N ALA A 23 25.00 12.70 28.21
CA ALA A 23 25.77 12.77 26.95
C ALA A 23 25.40 11.68 25.94
N LEU A 24 24.82 10.56 26.38
CA LEU A 24 24.37 9.49 25.48
C LEU A 24 22.88 9.67 25.18
N PRO A 25 22.50 10.05 23.93
CA PRO A 25 21.12 9.90 23.50
C PRO A 25 20.69 8.45 23.71
N PHE A 26 19.42 8.24 24.07
CA PHE A 26 18.85 6.91 24.13
C PHE A 26 19.01 6.25 22.75
N LEU A 27 19.94 5.29 22.63
CA LEU A 27 20.24 4.62 21.38
C LEU A 27 19.21 3.51 21.14
N ASP A 28 18.76 3.33 19.89
CA ASP A 28 17.83 2.25 19.53
C ASP A 28 18.30 0.86 19.98
N ALA A 29 19.61 0.65 20.08
CA ALA A 29 20.24 -0.59 20.59
C ALA A 29 19.94 -0.88 22.07
N MET A 30 19.42 0.10 22.82
CA MET A 30 19.02 -0.04 24.22
C MET A 30 17.53 -0.40 24.39
N MET A 31 16.77 -0.53 23.29
CA MET A 31 15.41 -1.05 23.34
C MET A 31 15.41 -2.58 23.45
N PRO A 32 14.71 -3.18 24.43
CA PRO A 32 14.57 -4.63 24.53
C PRO A 32 14.00 -5.22 23.24
N SER A 33 14.69 -6.18 22.64
CA SER A 33 14.17 -6.92 21.50
C SER A 33 12.86 -7.61 21.88
N GLY A 34 11.80 -7.36 21.11
CA GLY A 34 10.48 -7.97 21.31
C GLY A 34 9.41 -7.06 21.92
N ARG A 35 9.76 -5.87 22.45
CA ARG A 35 8.77 -4.84 22.79
C ARG A 35 8.81 -3.73 21.74
N ARG A 36 7.85 -3.74 20.82
CA ARG A 36 7.59 -2.63 19.91
C ARG A 36 7.00 -1.47 20.71
N TYR A 37 7.86 -0.66 21.32
CA TYR A 37 7.48 0.71 21.65
C TYR A 37 7.72 1.53 20.40
N VAL A 38 6.66 1.74 19.62
CA VAL A 38 6.67 2.72 18.54
C VAL A 38 6.15 4.01 19.19
N PRO A 39 6.98 5.05 19.36
CA PRO A 39 6.49 6.37 19.74
C PRO A 39 5.27 6.73 18.88
N ALA A 40 4.24 7.33 19.46
CA ALA A 40 3.01 7.66 18.71
C ALA A 40 3.29 8.47 17.42
N ASP A 41 4.35 9.28 17.41
CA ASP A 41 4.80 10.02 16.22
C ASP A 41 5.32 9.13 15.07
N LEU A 42 5.71 7.89 15.35
CA LEU A 42 6.16 6.89 14.38
C LEU A 42 5.05 5.93 13.94
N ASP A 43 3.90 5.92 14.62
CA ASP A 43 2.74 5.09 14.25
C ASP A 43 1.88 5.80 13.20
N LYS A 44 2.46 6.03 12.02
CA LYS A 44 1.73 6.60 10.88
C LYS A 44 0.92 5.50 10.21
N THR A 45 -0.40 5.66 10.14
CA THR A 45 -1.27 4.77 9.37
C THR A 45 -0.78 4.69 7.92
N ARG A 46 -0.53 3.48 7.43
CA ARG A 46 -0.14 3.23 6.03
C ARG A 46 -1.40 2.99 5.21
N LEU A 47 -1.44 3.57 4.01
CA LEU A 47 -2.47 3.28 3.03
C LEU A 47 -2.02 2.12 2.14
N ILE A 48 -2.87 1.10 2.03
CA ILE A 48 -2.73 0.03 1.04
C ILE A 48 -4.03 0.03 0.26
N ALA A 49 -3.93 0.17 -1.06
CA ALA A 49 -5.05 -0.01 -1.97
C ALA A 49 -4.80 -1.27 -2.80
N MET A 50 -5.79 -2.16 -2.83
CA MET A 50 -5.74 -3.40 -3.60
C MET A 50 -6.95 -3.44 -4.51
N GLU A 51 -6.70 -3.45 -5.82
CA GLU A 51 -7.74 -3.74 -6.79
C GLU A 51 -7.87 -5.27 -6.93
N MET A 52 -9.11 -5.76 -6.91
CA MET A 52 -9.45 -7.12 -7.30
C MET A 52 -10.29 -7.03 -8.57
N SER A 53 -9.62 -6.99 -9.72
CA SER A 53 -10.25 -6.81 -11.03
C SER A 53 -10.93 -8.11 -11.51
N HIS A 54 -11.49 -8.09 -12.72
CA HIS A 54 -12.25 -9.20 -13.31
C HIS A 54 -11.62 -10.59 -13.10
N GLY A 55 -12.43 -11.55 -12.63
CA GLY A 55 -12.01 -12.94 -12.38
C GLY A 55 -12.03 -13.37 -10.92
N ALA A 56 -12.20 -12.43 -9.97
CA ALA A 56 -12.39 -12.76 -8.56
C ALA A 56 -13.73 -13.50 -8.32
N ALA A 57 -13.72 -14.51 -7.44
CA ALA A 57 -14.89 -15.33 -7.15
C ALA A 57 -16.02 -14.49 -6.52
N GLY A 58 -17.05 -14.11 -7.30
CA GLY A 58 -18.11 -13.22 -6.83
C GLY A 58 -18.51 -12.14 -7.85
N CYS A 59 -17.68 -11.87 -8.85
CA CYS A 59 -17.97 -10.93 -9.94
C CYS A 59 -18.89 -11.50 -11.04
N ASN A 60 -19.68 -12.53 -10.73
CA ASN A 60 -20.65 -13.14 -11.65
C ASN A 60 -21.97 -13.41 -10.92
N VAL A 61 -23.05 -13.67 -11.68
CA VAL A 61 -24.40 -13.86 -11.12
C VAL A 61 -24.42 -14.93 -10.03
N TRP A 62 -23.78 -16.08 -10.25
CA TRP A 62 -23.75 -17.14 -9.26
C TRP A 62 -23.00 -16.71 -8.00
N GLY A 63 -21.80 -16.14 -8.13
CA GLY A 63 -21.00 -15.68 -7.00
C GLY A 63 -21.69 -14.57 -6.18
N ALA A 64 -22.45 -13.71 -6.83
CA ALA A 64 -23.30 -12.72 -6.16
C ALA A 64 -24.43 -13.39 -5.35
N THR A 65 -25.09 -14.42 -5.89
CA THR A 65 -26.10 -15.18 -5.12
C THR A 65 -25.52 -15.93 -3.92
N GLN A 66 -24.21 -16.22 -3.95
CA GLN A 66 -23.49 -16.89 -2.87
C GLN A 66 -22.83 -15.91 -1.88
N ASN A 67 -22.96 -14.59 -2.08
CA ASN A 67 -22.38 -13.57 -1.20
C ASN A 67 -20.85 -13.69 -1.02
N LEU A 68 -20.12 -14.10 -2.06
CA LEU A 68 -18.69 -14.44 -1.94
C LEU A 68 -17.77 -13.27 -1.54
N TRP A 69 -18.16 -12.01 -1.80
CA TRP A 69 -17.39 -10.81 -1.40
C TRP A 69 -18.20 -9.80 -0.59
N THR A 70 -19.51 -9.97 -0.53
CA THR A 70 -20.43 -9.01 0.08
C THR A 70 -21.36 -9.80 0.97
N PRO A 71 -21.31 -9.61 2.30
CA PRO A 71 -22.29 -10.20 3.20
C PRO A 71 -23.71 -9.77 2.83
N ALA A 72 -24.68 -10.65 3.05
CA ALA A 72 -26.08 -10.38 2.75
C ALA A 72 -26.67 -9.27 3.63
N ASP A 73 -26.30 -9.29 4.91
CA ASP A 73 -26.82 -8.36 5.90
C ASP A 73 -25.97 -7.09 5.99
N ILE A 74 -26.65 -5.98 6.29
CA ILE A 74 -26.03 -4.69 6.59
C ILE A 74 -25.89 -4.49 8.11
N GLY A 75 -25.02 -3.57 8.52
CA GLY A 75 -24.80 -3.24 9.93
C GLY A 75 -23.47 -3.78 10.45
N SER A 76 -23.31 -3.91 11.77
CA SER A 76 -22.08 -4.44 12.40
C SER A 76 -22.06 -5.98 12.48
N ASP A 77 -23.23 -6.60 12.39
CA ASP A 77 -23.44 -8.00 12.75
C ASP A 77 -23.46 -8.92 11.52
N PHE A 78 -22.85 -8.48 10.40
CA PHE A 78 -22.78 -9.25 9.17
C PHE A 78 -22.04 -10.58 9.35
N ASP A 79 -22.50 -11.65 8.70
CA ASP A 79 -21.82 -12.95 8.69
C ASP A 79 -20.75 -13.01 7.60
N LEU A 80 -19.48 -13.20 7.99
CA LEU A 80 -18.37 -13.40 7.06
C LEU A 80 -18.14 -14.88 6.70
N THR A 81 -18.73 -15.83 7.44
CA THR A 81 -18.55 -17.28 7.25
C THR A 81 -18.74 -17.75 5.80
N PRO A 82 -19.77 -17.29 5.05
CA PRO A 82 -19.97 -17.73 3.66
C PRO A 82 -19.11 -16.95 2.65
N THR A 83 -18.30 -15.99 3.10
CA THR A 83 -17.59 -15.04 2.23
C THR A 83 -16.09 -15.33 2.13
N SER A 84 -15.45 -14.84 1.08
CA SER A 84 -14.00 -14.81 0.90
C SER A 84 -13.29 -13.86 1.90
N LEU A 85 -14.06 -13.05 2.62
CA LEU A 85 -13.57 -12.13 3.64
C LEU A 85 -13.46 -12.78 5.03
N LEU A 86 -13.82 -14.05 5.20
CA LEU A 86 -13.68 -14.80 6.46
C LEU A 86 -12.31 -14.63 7.16
N PRO A 87 -11.16 -14.60 6.46
CA PRO A 87 -9.86 -14.36 7.11
C PRO A 87 -9.73 -13.00 7.82
N LEU A 88 -10.63 -12.04 7.52
CA LEU A 88 -10.67 -10.72 8.14
C LEU A 88 -11.52 -10.66 9.43
N GLU A 89 -12.18 -11.76 9.81
CA GLU A 89 -12.99 -11.84 11.05
C GLU A 89 -12.25 -11.31 12.30
N PRO A 90 -10.95 -11.60 12.52
CA PRO A 90 -10.21 -11.04 13.68
C PRO A 90 -10.10 -9.51 13.69
N TYR A 91 -10.43 -8.84 12.59
CA TYR A 91 -10.38 -7.39 12.40
C TYR A 91 -11.76 -6.75 12.23
N ARG A 92 -12.85 -7.46 12.56
CA ARG A 92 -14.24 -7.01 12.41
C ARG A 92 -14.47 -5.57 12.89
N ASP A 93 -13.95 -5.22 14.05
CA ASP A 93 -14.13 -3.89 14.66
C ASP A 93 -13.52 -2.74 13.84
N TYR A 94 -12.62 -3.06 12.90
CA TYR A 94 -11.96 -2.13 11.99
C TYR A 94 -12.43 -2.30 10.53
N LEU A 95 -13.30 -3.26 10.27
CA LEU A 95 -13.73 -3.61 8.92
C LEU A 95 -14.98 -2.81 8.55
N THR A 96 -14.91 -2.11 7.42
CA THR A 96 -16.08 -1.50 6.78
C THR A 96 -16.21 -2.07 5.39
N ILE A 97 -17.34 -2.73 5.12
CA ILE A 97 -17.67 -3.25 3.80
C ILE A 97 -18.71 -2.31 3.19
N VAL A 98 -18.35 -1.66 2.10
CA VAL A 98 -19.28 -0.87 1.30
C VAL A 98 -19.62 -1.70 0.07
N SER A 99 -20.88 -2.08 -0.05
CA SER A 99 -21.37 -2.96 -1.11
C SER A 99 -22.43 -2.30 -1.98
N ASN A 100 -22.76 -2.94 -3.10
CA ASN A 100 -23.75 -2.47 -4.07
C ASN A 100 -23.47 -1.03 -4.56
N THR A 101 -22.19 -0.72 -4.76
CA THR A 101 -21.73 0.55 -5.29
C THR A 101 -21.56 0.48 -6.80
N ASP A 102 -21.80 1.60 -7.45
CA ASP A 102 -21.51 1.80 -8.87
C ASP A 102 -20.49 2.92 -9.05
N VAL A 103 -19.64 2.81 -10.06
CA VAL A 103 -18.62 3.80 -10.42
C VAL A 103 -18.98 4.35 -11.79
N ARG A 104 -19.80 5.41 -11.81
CA ARG A 104 -20.24 6.08 -13.05
C ARG A 104 -19.10 6.39 -14.01
N MET A 105 -17.92 6.75 -13.51
CA MET A 105 -16.78 7.08 -14.38
C MET A 105 -16.18 5.86 -15.09
N ALA A 106 -16.53 4.65 -14.64
CA ALA A 106 -16.15 3.40 -15.28
C ALA A 106 -17.13 2.95 -16.38
N GLU A 107 -18.30 3.60 -16.48
CA GLU A 107 -19.29 3.33 -17.54
C GLU A 107 -18.79 3.83 -18.90
N ALA A 108 -19.32 3.24 -19.97
CA ALA A 108 -19.16 3.78 -21.32
C ALA A 108 -20.03 5.04 -21.49
N PHE A 109 -19.43 6.18 -21.80
CA PHE A 109 -20.13 7.42 -22.13
C PHE A 109 -20.42 7.54 -23.63
N LEU A 110 -19.63 6.86 -24.46
CA LEU A 110 -19.77 6.82 -25.91
C LEU A 110 -19.89 5.38 -26.42
N ALA A 111 -20.61 5.19 -27.53
CA ALA A 111 -20.79 3.87 -28.13
C ALA A 111 -19.47 3.11 -28.44
N PRO A 112 -18.38 3.78 -28.91
CA PRO A 112 -17.11 3.10 -29.14
C PRO A 112 -16.41 2.59 -27.87
N GLU A 113 -16.82 3.03 -26.69
CA GLU A 113 -16.22 2.61 -25.42
C GLU A 113 -16.81 1.29 -24.91
N VAL A 114 -17.97 0.87 -25.42
CA VAL A 114 -18.64 -0.37 -25.00
C VAL A 114 -17.71 -1.59 -25.13
N GLY A 115 -17.62 -2.39 -24.06
CA GLY A 115 -16.71 -3.55 -23.97
C GLY A 115 -15.32 -3.24 -23.43
N GLY A 116 -14.93 -1.96 -23.33
CA GLY A 116 -13.66 -1.52 -22.74
C GLY A 116 -13.64 -1.50 -21.20
N ASP A 117 -14.47 -2.30 -20.52
CA ASP A 117 -14.70 -2.20 -19.08
C ASP A 117 -13.44 -2.47 -18.26
N HIS A 118 -12.58 -3.40 -18.71
CA HIS A 118 -11.31 -3.71 -18.05
C HIS A 118 -10.37 -2.49 -17.99
N PHE A 119 -10.38 -1.63 -19.01
CA PHE A 119 -9.55 -0.42 -19.06
C PHE A 119 -10.12 0.63 -18.12
N ARG A 120 -11.44 0.80 -18.13
CA ARG A 120 -12.11 1.82 -17.32
C ARG A 120 -12.14 1.48 -15.83
N SER A 121 -12.39 0.22 -15.45
CA SER A 121 -12.46 -0.20 -14.05
C SER A 121 -11.14 0.04 -13.33
N THR A 122 -10.03 -0.39 -13.94
CA THR A 122 -8.69 -0.25 -13.38
C THR A 122 -8.27 1.22 -13.31
N ALA A 123 -8.47 1.99 -14.39
CA ALA A 123 -8.13 3.40 -14.41
C ALA A 123 -8.93 4.22 -13.38
N THR A 124 -10.20 3.87 -13.14
CA THR A 124 -11.10 4.63 -12.25
C THR A 124 -10.98 4.25 -10.78
N PHE A 125 -10.43 3.08 -10.44
CA PHE A 125 -10.38 2.56 -9.07
C PHE A 125 -9.88 3.60 -8.06
N LEU A 126 -8.71 4.20 -8.31
CA LEU A 126 -8.13 5.23 -7.42
C LEU A 126 -8.24 6.65 -7.93
N THR A 127 -8.65 6.86 -9.18
CA THR A 127 -8.74 8.22 -9.77
C THR A 127 -10.16 8.78 -9.70
N GLN A 128 -11.18 7.90 -9.68
CA GLN A 128 -12.60 8.25 -9.78
C GLN A 128 -12.90 9.21 -10.94
N ALA A 129 -12.17 9.06 -12.04
CA ALA A 129 -12.29 9.92 -13.22
C ALA A 129 -12.32 9.08 -14.50
N HIS A 130 -13.09 9.54 -15.50
CA HIS A 130 -13.32 8.78 -16.72
C HIS A 130 -12.09 8.86 -17.63
N PRO A 131 -11.45 7.72 -17.99
CA PRO A 131 -10.26 7.74 -18.81
C PRO A 131 -10.62 8.15 -20.23
N LYS A 132 -9.81 9.03 -20.81
CA LYS A 132 -9.91 9.38 -22.23
C LYS A 132 -9.63 8.14 -23.08
N GLN A 133 -10.59 7.76 -23.92
CA GLN A 133 -10.39 6.74 -24.95
C GLN A 133 -9.30 7.21 -25.94
N THR A 134 -8.14 6.55 -25.89
CA THR A 134 -7.02 6.78 -26.80
C THR A 134 -6.12 5.55 -26.85
N GLU A 135 -5.51 5.31 -28.00
CA GLU A 135 -4.44 4.32 -28.20
C GLU A 135 -3.04 4.97 -28.22
N GLY A 136 -2.99 6.29 -28.10
CA GLY A 136 -1.77 7.10 -28.14
C GLY A 136 -1.20 7.43 -26.77
N SER A 137 -0.17 8.28 -26.76
CA SER A 137 0.50 8.75 -25.55
C SER A 137 -0.24 9.88 -24.83
N ASP A 138 -1.35 10.36 -25.39
CA ASP A 138 -2.16 11.47 -24.88
C ASP A 138 -3.21 11.01 -23.85
N VAL A 139 -2.76 10.13 -22.95
CA VAL A 139 -3.52 9.56 -21.84
C VAL A 139 -4.00 10.63 -20.88
N TYR A 140 -5.21 10.47 -20.36
CA TYR A 140 -5.80 11.39 -19.39
C TYR A 140 -6.87 10.68 -18.57
N VAL A 141 -6.71 10.64 -17.24
CA VAL A 141 -7.74 10.13 -16.32
C VAL A 141 -7.83 11.01 -15.08
N GLY A 142 -6.76 11.20 -14.32
CA GLY A 142 -6.74 11.98 -13.09
C GLY A 142 -5.60 11.57 -12.15
N THR A 143 -5.27 12.40 -11.17
CA THR A 143 -4.34 12.00 -10.10
C THR A 143 -5.03 11.01 -9.17
N SER A 144 -4.35 9.91 -8.83
CA SER A 144 -4.93 8.86 -8.00
C SER A 144 -4.86 9.17 -6.50
N LEU A 145 -5.80 8.62 -5.73
CA LEU A 145 -5.93 8.80 -4.28
C LEU A 145 -4.65 8.46 -3.52
N ASP A 146 -3.99 7.36 -3.87
CA ASP A 146 -2.74 6.93 -3.26
C ASP A 146 -1.60 7.93 -3.49
N GLN A 147 -1.59 8.62 -4.64
CA GLN A 147 -0.60 9.66 -4.92
C GLN A 147 -0.92 10.95 -4.18
N LEU A 148 -2.19 11.33 -4.06
CA LEU A 148 -2.60 12.43 -3.17
C LEU A 148 -2.21 12.13 -1.71
N PHE A 149 -2.36 10.88 -1.27
CA PHE A 149 -1.92 10.43 0.04
C PHE A 149 -0.40 10.53 0.19
N ALA A 150 0.37 10.00 -0.76
CA ALA A 150 1.83 10.03 -0.74
C ALA A 150 2.40 11.46 -0.76
N GLN A 151 1.81 12.36 -1.54
CA GLN A 151 2.20 13.77 -1.56
C GLN A 151 2.01 14.43 -0.18
N ARG A 152 0.92 14.10 0.52
CA ARG A 152 0.60 14.70 1.82
C ARG A 152 1.32 14.05 3.01
N PHE A 153 1.48 12.74 3.00
CA PHE A 153 1.92 11.97 4.16
C PHE A 153 3.21 11.16 3.94
N GLY A 154 3.71 11.10 2.70
CA GLY A 154 4.90 10.35 2.33
C GLY A 154 6.23 11.09 2.54
N GLN A 155 6.23 12.33 3.02
CA GLN A 155 7.44 13.17 3.08
C GLN A 155 8.51 12.64 4.06
N ASP A 156 8.11 11.82 5.04
CA ASP A 156 9.00 11.26 6.07
C ASP A 156 9.51 9.85 5.72
N THR A 157 9.14 9.30 4.55
CA THR A 157 9.60 7.97 4.10
C THR A 157 10.48 8.10 2.85
N PRO A 158 11.66 7.45 2.80
CA PRO A 158 12.50 7.45 1.59
C PRO A 158 11.79 6.90 0.35
N ILE A 159 10.78 6.05 0.56
CA ILE A 159 9.91 5.53 -0.49
C ILE A 159 8.48 5.92 -0.12
N PRO A 160 7.96 7.03 -0.69
CA PRO A 160 6.62 7.55 -0.37
C PRO A 160 5.49 6.72 -0.95
N SER A 161 5.76 5.99 -2.02
CA SER A 161 4.80 5.15 -2.70
C SER A 161 5.50 4.00 -3.42
N MET A 162 4.86 2.84 -3.50
CA MET A 162 5.37 1.68 -4.22
C MET A 162 4.21 0.95 -4.89
N GLN A 163 4.29 0.80 -6.20
CA GLN A 163 3.28 0.19 -7.05
C GLN A 163 3.66 -1.28 -7.29
N LEU A 164 2.84 -2.22 -6.85
CA LEU A 164 3.10 -3.65 -6.99
C LEU A 164 2.04 -4.31 -7.86
N CYS A 165 2.43 -5.33 -8.62
CA CYS A 165 1.47 -6.14 -9.38
C CYS A 165 1.90 -7.60 -9.46
N VAL A 166 0.94 -8.46 -9.78
CA VAL A 166 1.17 -9.88 -10.12
C VAL A 166 0.98 -10.15 -11.61
N GLU A 167 0.27 -9.27 -12.31
CA GLU A 167 -0.06 -9.40 -13.72
C GLU A 167 1.12 -9.05 -14.64
N ASN A 168 1.08 -9.56 -15.87
CA ASN A 168 2.02 -9.18 -16.91
C ASN A 168 1.80 -7.71 -17.32
N ILE A 169 2.89 -6.94 -17.30
CA ILE A 169 2.87 -5.52 -17.68
C ILE A 169 3.13 -5.40 -19.18
N ASN A 170 2.23 -4.78 -19.93
CA ASN A 170 2.39 -4.38 -21.33
C ASN A 170 2.08 -2.89 -21.51
N GLN A 171 3.01 -2.02 -21.14
CA GLN A 171 2.82 -0.56 -21.14
C GLN A 171 2.81 0.13 -22.51
N SER A 172 2.79 -0.59 -23.63
CA SER A 172 3.00 0.01 -24.96
C SER A 172 1.92 -0.35 -25.98
N GLY A 173 1.45 0.68 -26.70
CA GLY A 173 0.55 0.55 -27.85
C GLY A 173 -0.94 0.69 -27.53
N GLY A 174 -1.73 0.64 -28.60
CA GLY A 174 -3.17 0.42 -28.51
C GLY A 174 -3.43 -1.02 -28.10
N CYS A 175 -4.33 -1.19 -27.13
CA CYS A 175 -4.74 -2.49 -26.64
C CYS A 175 -6.03 -2.91 -27.37
N ALA A 176 -7.17 -2.81 -26.71
CA ALA A 176 -8.47 -3.17 -27.25
C ALA A 176 -9.46 -2.03 -27.00
N TYR A 177 -10.55 -2.01 -27.78
CA TYR A 177 -11.64 -1.05 -27.61
C TYR A 177 -11.18 0.43 -27.65
N GLY A 178 -10.13 0.75 -28.42
CA GLY A 178 -9.61 2.11 -28.55
C GLY A 178 -8.93 2.66 -27.31
N TYR A 179 -8.56 1.80 -26.34
CA TYR A 179 -7.81 2.17 -25.15
C TYR A 179 -6.37 1.65 -25.21
N THR A 180 -5.44 2.43 -24.66
CA THR A 180 -4.07 2.00 -24.39
C THR A 180 -4.02 1.08 -23.18
N CYS A 181 -3.07 0.13 -23.22
CA CYS A 181 -2.83 -0.82 -22.14
C CYS A 181 -2.42 -0.15 -20.82
N VAL A 182 -1.96 1.10 -20.86
CA VAL A 182 -1.65 1.87 -19.63
C VAL A 182 -2.86 1.93 -18.68
N TYR A 183 -4.08 1.97 -19.20
CA TYR A 183 -5.28 2.02 -18.37
C TYR A 183 -5.61 0.70 -17.65
N THR A 184 -5.13 -0.44 -18.15
CA THR A 184 -5.22 -1.76 -17.47
C THR A 184 -4.00 -2.05 -16.61
N ASP A 185 -2.87 -1.42 -16.91
CA ASP A 185 -1.57 -1.78 -16.34
C ASP A 185 -1.07 -0.71 -15.36
N SER A 186 -1.92 0.22 -14.92
CA SER A 186 -1.54 1.29 -13.98
C SER A 186 -2.72 1.71 -13.11
N LEU A 187 -2.62 1.41 -11.81
CA LEU A 187 -3.56 1.87 -10.78
C LEU A 187 -3.23 3.28 -10.29
N SER A 188 -1.94 3.60 -10.21
CA SER A 188 -1.43 4.81 -9.60
C SER A 188 -1.04 5.83 -10.66
N TRP A 189 -1.49 7.06 -10.49
CA TRP A 189 -1.30 8.18 -11.40
C TRP A 189 -0.78 9.39 -10.63
N ALA A 190 0.48 9.77 -10.85
CA ALA A 190 1.12 10.90 -10.16
C ALA A 190 0.49 12.24 -10.56
N SER A 191 0.01 12.33 -11.80
CA SER A 191 -0.75 13.46 -12.35
C SER A 191 -1.80 12.94 -13.34
N PRO A 192 -2.74 13.76 -13.83
CA PRO A 192 -3.76 13.31 -14.78
C PRO A 192 -3.23 12.62 -16.04
N THR A 193 -1.96 12.84 -16.40
CA THR A 193 -1.32 12.31 -17.61
C THR A 193 -0.09 11.46 -17.31
N GLU A 194 0.21 11.17 -16.03
CA GLU A 194 1.45 10.49 -15.63
C GLU A 194 1.14 9.21 -14.83
N PRO A 195 1.03 8.05 -15.51
CA PRO A 195 0.89 6.76 -14.86
C PRO A 195 2.22 6.37 -14.19
N LEU A 196 2.14 5.68 -13.05
CA LEU A 196 3.32 5.15 -12.36
C LEU A 196 3.56 3.68 -12.71
N PRO A 197 4.84 3.29 -12.94
CA PRO A 197 5.17 1.92 -13.32
C PRO A 197 4.93 0.95 -12.17
N LEU A 198 4.34 -0.21 -12.47
CA LEU A 198 4.17 -1.31 -11.52
C LEU A 198 5.47 -2.14 -11.41
N ILE A 199 5.73 -2.64 -10.21
CA ILE A 199 6.82 -3.57 -9.91
C ILE A 199 6.22 -4.97 -9.78
N ARG A 200 6.53 -5.82 -10.76
CA ARG A 200 6.14 -7.24 -10.75
C ARG A 200 7.19 -8.14 -10.10
N ASP A 201 8.47 -7.82 -10.27
CA ASP A 201 9.56 -8.65 -9.77
C ASP A 201 9.80 -8.41 -8.27
N PRO A 202 9.59 -9.43 -7.40
CA PRO A 202 9.81 -9.28 -5.97
C PRO A 202 11.27 -8.95 -5.62
N ARG A 203 12.24 -9.30 -6.46
CA ARG A 203 13.64 -8.89 -6.28
C ARG A 203 13.79 -7.39 -6.43
N VAL A 204 13.16 -6.78 -7.44
CA VAL A 204 13.21 -5.33 -7.66
C VAL A 204 12.59 -4.60 -6.48
N ALA A 205 11.42 -5.05 -5.99
CA ALA A 205 10.78 -4.49 -4.80
C ALA A 205 11.68 -4.61 -3.55
N PHE A 206 12.31 -5.78 -3.35
CA PHE A 206 13.25 -6.00 -2.25
C PHE A 206 14.47 -5.08 -2.32
N GLU A 207 15.10 -4.97 -3.49
CA GLU A 207 16.26 -4.11 -3.71
C GLU A 207 15.92 -2.63 -3.51
N GLN A 208 14.72 -2.20 -3.87
CA GLN A 208 14.25 -0.84 -3.61
C GLN A 208 14.10 -0.59 -2.10
N LEU A 209 13.48 -1.51 -1.35
CA LEU A 209 13.27 -1.38 0.10
C LEU A 209 14.57 -1.50 0.92
N PHE A 210 15.45 -2.41 0.52
CA PHE A 210 16.58 -2.86 1.36
C PHE A 210 17.96 -2.61 0.73
N GLY A 211 18.04 -2.16 -0.52
CA GLY A 211 19.28 -2.04 -1.28
C GLY A 211 19.71 -3.36 -1.92
N ALA A 212 20.59 -3.27 -2.92
CA ALA A 212 21.18 -4.43 -3.61
C ALA A 212 22.44 -4.95 -2.90
N GLY A 213 22.63 -6.26 -2.88
CA GLY A 213 23.77 -6.93 -2.24
C GLY A 213 23.36 -8.14 -1.38
N GLY A 214 24.19 -9.18 -1.38
CA GLY A 214 23.96 -10.40 -0.62
C GLY A 214 24.13 -10.19 0.89
N THR A 215 24.99 -9.24 1.29
CA THR A 215 25.25 -8.93 2.71
C THR A 215 24.65 -7.58 3.14
N GLY A 216 24.48 -7.39 4.45
CA GLY A 216 24.02 -6.10 4.99
C GLY A 216 25.00 -4.95 4.76
N GLU A 217 26.30 -5.27 4.68
CA GLU A 217 27.38 -4.31 4.44
C GLU A 217 27.35 -3.80 2.99
N GLU A 218 27.26 -4.71 2.01
CA GLU A 218 27.12 -4.37 0.58
C GLU A 218 25.89 -3.47 0.33
N ARG A 219 24.76 -3.80 0.97
CA ARG A 219 23.52 -2.99 0.87
C ARG A 219 23.68 -1.60 1.48
N ARG A 220 24.47 -1.45 2.54
CA ARG A 220 24.75 -0.16 3.19
C ARG A 220 25.68 0.70 2.33
N GLU A 221 26.75 0.12 1.80
CA GLU A 221 27.71 0.83 0.94
C GLU A 221 27.05 1.35 -0.33
N ARG A 222 26.24 0.53 -1.01
CA ARG A 222 25.52 0.98 -2.21
C ARG A 222 24.51 2.08 -1.92
N ARG A 223 23.78 2.01 -0.80
CA ARG A 223 22.85 3.08 -0.40
C ARG A 223 23.55 4.42 -0.14
N LEU A 224 24.79 4.38 0.35
CA LEU A 224 25.60 5.59 0.52
C LEU A 224 26.13 6.13 -0.81
N ALA A 225 26.41 5.26 -1.79
CA ALA A 225 26.90 5.64 -3.12
C ALA A 225 25.79 6.18 -4.06
N SER A 226 24.52 5.88 -3.78
CA SER A 226 23.36 6.33 -4.58
C SER A 226 22.67 7.59 -4.02
N ARG A 227 23.24 8.23 -3.00
CA ARG A 227 22.86 9.58 -2.53
C ARG A 227 23.74 10.63 -3.17
#